data_AF-A0A8C1U5I2-F1
#
_entry.id   AF-A0A8C1U5I2-F1
#
_cell.length_a   1.000
_cell.length_b   1.000
_cell.length_c   1.000
_cell.angle_alpha   90.00
_cell.angle_beta   90.00
_cell.angle_gamma   90.00
#
_symmetry.space_group_name_H-M   'P 1'
#
loop_
_entity.id
_entity.type
_entity.pdbx_description
1 polymer ?
#
loop_
_entity_poly.entity_id
_entity_poly.type
_entity_poly.pdbx_seq_one_letter_code
_entity_poly.pdbx_strand_id
1 'polypeptide(L)'
;MNKATSQLLLETDWESILQICDLIRQGDTQAKYAVGAIKKKLNDKNPHVALYGLEVLESVVKNCGQTVHDEVASKQTMEELKELFKKQPEPNVKNKILYLIQAWSHAFRNEPKYKVIQDTYQIMKVEGHVFPEFKESDAMFAAERAPDWVDAEECHRCRVQFGVMTRKHHCRACGQIFCGKCSSKYSTIPKFGIEKEVRVCEPCFEILNKKAEGKAASTGQSELPPEYLTSPLSQQSQMPPKRDEAALQEEEELQLAIALSQSEAEEKERKKQKNTYSAYPKVDPTPVTSSAPPASTLYSSHMNSSAPSAEDVDPELARYLNRTYWEKKQEEVRKSPTPSAPAPASASAPASAPAPVSLAEPVPISQPVESLAPQQYQNGESEENHEQFLKALQNAVTTFLNRMKSNHMRGRSITNDSAVLSLFQSINNMHPQLLEILNQLDEKRLYYEGLQDKLAQVRDAWAALNALREEHREKLRRTAEEAERQRQIQLAQKLGIMRQKKQEYLEMQRQIAIQRLQEQEKERQMRLEQQKHTIQMRAQMPTFSLPYTQVCTASYTHLTHSSLCSLSFRSQHGERLHVSDCRLQWAASPHTYTRLPGQEM
;
A
#
# COMPACT_ATOMS: atom_id res chain seq x y z
N MET A 1 -0.31 -30.48 23.33
CA MET A 1 -0.66 -31.13 22.05
C MET A 1 -2.03 -31.83 22.09
N ASN A 2 -2.20 -32.98 22.78
CA ASN A 2 -3.46 -33.74 22.72
C ASN A 2 -4.72 -32.96 23.18
N LYS A 3 -4.60 -32.03 24.15
CA LYS A 3 -5.68 -31.10 24.55
C LYS A 3 -6.08 -30.21 23.35
N ALA A 4 -5.12 -29.46 22.80
CA ALA A 4 -5.27 -28.56 21.64
C ALA A 4 -5.83 -29.20 20.35
N THR A 5 -5.73 -30.51 20.17
CA THR A 5 -6.28 -31.22 18.99
C THR A 5 -7.21 -32.35 19.42
N SER A 6 -8.01 -32.12 20.46
CA SER A 6 -9.05 -33.06 20.87
C SER A 6 -10.27 -32.90 19.96
N GLN A 7 -10.85 -34.03 19.51
CA GLN A 7 -12.12 -34.04 18.76
C GLN A 7 -13.35 -33.61 19.58
N LEU A 8 -13.15 -33.34 20.88
CA LEU A 8 -14.19 -32.87 21.80
C LEU A 8 -14.15 -31.34 22.01
N LEU A 9 -13.22 -30.64 21.35
CA LEU A 9 -13.20 -29.18 21.31
C LEU A 9 -14.36 -28.65 20.43
N LEU A 10 -15.03 -27.60 20.91
CA LEU A 10 -15.97 -26.81 20.11
C LEU A 10 -15.24 -25.63 19.43
N GLU A 11 -14.12 -25.18 19.99
CA GLU A 11 -13.33 -24.04 19.52
C GLU A 11 -11.82 -24.27 19.74
N THR A 12 -11.00 -23.43 19.14
CA THR A 12 -9.53 -23.53 19.17
C THR A 12 -8.98 -23.21 20.57
N ASP A 13 -8.36 -24.19 21.23
CA ASP A 13 -7.73 -24.04 22.55
C ASP A 13 -6.40 -23.26 22.45
N TRP A 14 -6.52 -21.93 22.43
CA TRP A 14 -5.41 -20.98 22.35
C TRP A 14 -4.45 -21.06 23.53
N GLU A 15 -4.94 -21.39 24.74
CA GLU A 15 -4.10 -21.59 25.93
C GLU A 15 -3.08 -22.72 25.69
N SER A 16 -3.55 -23.90 25.28
CA SER A 16 -2.66 -25.01 24.93
C SER A 16 -1.75 -24.70 23.75
N ILE A 17 -2.21 -23.92 22.76
CA ILE A 17 -1.42 -23.55 21.58
C ILE A 17 -0.26 -22.63 21.95
N LEU A 18 -0.53 -21.60 22.77
CA LEU A 18 0.51 -20.68 23.26
C LEU A 18 1.50 -21.42 24.16
N GLN A 19 1.04 -22.31 25.05
CA GLN A 19 1.92 -23.14 25.86
C GLN A 19 2.82 -24.06 25.02
N ILE A 20 2.32 -24.63 23.91
CA ILE A 20 3.14 -25.40 22.96
C ILE A 20 4.21 -24.51 22.31
N CYS A 21 3.87 -23.28 21.92
CA CYS A 21 4.84 -22.34 21.37
C CYS A 21 5.92 -22.02 22.41
N ASP A 22 5.53 -21.77 23.65
CA ASP A 22 6.44 -21.38 24.72
C ASP A 22 7.42 -22.49 25.13
N LEU A 23 7.00 -23.75 25.14
CA LEU A 23 7.87 -24.91 25.36
C LEU A 23 8.91 -25.09 24.22
N ILE A 24 8.59 -24.62 23.00
CA ILE A 24 9.54 -24.63 21.87
C ILE A 24 10.49 -23.42 21.98
N ARG A 25 9.98 -22.24 22.34
CA ARG A 25 10.79 -21.01 22.51
C ARG A 25 11.78 -21.10 23.68
N GLN A 26 11.42 -21.79 24.76
CA GLN A 26 12.28 -22.03 25.93
C GLN A 26 13.29 -23.18 25.72
N GLY A 27 13.05 -24.05 24.73
CA GLY A 27 13.94 -25.15 24.37
C GLY A 27 13.59 -26.50 25.01
N ASP A 28 12.63 -26.53 25.93
CA ASP A 28 12.12 -27.75 26.58
C ASP A 28 11.63 -28.80 25.58
N THR A 29 11.08 -28.34 24.45
CA THR A 29 10.65 -29.18 23.34
C THR A 29 11.39 -28.83 22.05
N GLN A 30 12.21 -29.77 21.58
CA GLN A 30 12.93 -29.63 20.31
C GLN A 30 11.97 -29.47 19.12
N ALA A 31 12.18 -28.44 18.30
CA ALA A 31 11.30 -28.06 17.18
C ALA A 31 10.97 -29.24 16.24
N LYS A 32 11.97 -30.06 15.91
CA LYS A 32 11.82 -31.29 15.10
C LYS A 32 10.84 -32.30 15.69
N TYR A 33 10.86 -32.49 17.01
CA TYR A 33 9.95 -33.39 17.70
C TYR A 33 8.53 -32.79 17.74
N ALA A 34 8.40 -31.48 18.01
CA ALA A 34 7.12 -30.78 17.99
C ALA A 34 6.45 -30.84 16.61
N VAL A 35 7.16 -30.46 15.54
CA VAL A 35 6.66 -30.52 14.16
C VAL A 35 6.35 -31.97 13.75
N GLY A 36 7.19 -32.94 14.14
CA GLY A 36 6.91 -34.37 13.93
C GLY A 36 5.65 -34.87 14.65
N ALA A 37 5.34 -34.36 15.85
CA ALA A 37 4.11 -34.67 16.57
C ALA A 37 2.88 -33.99 15.93
N ILE A 38 3.02 -32.75 15.46
CA ILE A 38 1.97 -32.02 14.74
C ILE A 38 1.62 -32.72 13.43
N LYS A 39 2.61 -33.12 12.62
CA LYS A 39 2.42 -33.88 11.36
C LYS A 39 1.61 -35.16 11.53
N LYS A 40 1.70 -35.83 12.69
CA LYS A 40 0.87 -37.01 13.00
C LYS A 40 -0.62 -36.67 13.16
N LYS A 41 -0.95 -35.47 13.68
CA LYS A 41 -2.34 -34.99 13.81
C LYS A 41 -2.91 -34.48 12.49
N LEU A 42 -2.08 -33.93 11.60
CA LEU A 42 -2.50 -33.55 10.24
C LEU A 42 -3.05 -34.74 9.44
N ASN A 43 -2.51 -35.93 9.68
CA ASN A 43 -2.88 -37.18 9.02
C ASN A 43 -3.90 -38.01 9.82
N ASP A 44 -4.59 -37.39 10.79
CA ASP A 44 -5.70 -38.05 11.50
C ASP A 44 -6.90 -38.26 10.56
N LYS A 45 -7.74 -39.25 10.88
CA LYS A 45 -8.97 -39.55 10.12
C LYS A 45 -10.08 -38.53 10.39
N ASN A 46 -10.05 -37.87 11.54
CA ASN A 46 -11.04 -36.86 11.90
C ASN A 46 -10.62 -35.48 11.33
N PRO A 47 -11.41 -34.85 10.45
CA PRO A 47 -11.04 -33.58 9.83
C PRO A 47 -10.91 -32.43 10.84
N HIS A 48 -11.62 -32.46 11.98
CA HIS A 48 -11.46 -31.47 13.04
C HIS A 48 -10.09 -31.59 13.71
N VAL A 49 -9.60 -32.82 13.95
CA VAL A 49 -8.27 -33.06 14.52
C VAL A 49 -7.17 -32.62 13.55
N ALA A 50 -7.37 -32.86 12.25
CA ALA A 50 -6.48 -32.35 11.20
C ALA A 50 -6.48 -30.81 11.13
N LEU A 51 -7.66 -30.17 11.22
CA LEU A 51 -7.81 -28.71 11.21
C LEU A 51 -7.12 -28.06 12.40
N TYR A 52 -7.40 -28.50 13.64
CA TYR A 52 -6.69 -28.01 14.83
C TYR A 52 -5.19 -28.30 14.75
N GLY A 53 -4.78 -29.42 14.13
CA GLY A 53 -3.38 -29.69 13.82
C GLY A 53 -2.72 -28.63 12.92
N LEU A 54 -3.44 -28.11 11.91
CA LEU A 54 -2.99 -27.01 11.06
C LEU A 54 -2.94 -25.67 11.82
N GLU A 55 -3.82 -25.45 12.79
CA GLU A 55 -3.83 -24.24 13.63
C GLU A 55 -2.68 -24.22 14.66
N VAL A 56 -2.38 -25.36 15.26
CA VAL A 56 -1.13 -25.54 16.03
C VAL A 56 0.08 -25.29 15.11
N LEU A 57 0.09 -25.84 13.89
CA LEU A 57 1.21 -25.68 12.94
C LEU A 57 1.42 -24.21 12.54
N GLU A 58 0.34 -23.50 12.21
CA GLU A 58 0.34 -22.06 11.94
C GLU A 58 0.98 -21.29 13.09
N SER A 59 0.54 -21.60 14.31
CA SER A 59 0.92 -20.86 15.52
C SER A 59 2.38 -21.08 15.88
N VAL A 60 2.90 -22.31 15.78
CA VAL A 60 4.34 -22.56 16.01
C VAL A 60 5.20 -21.92 14.93
N VAL A 61 4.77 -21.90 13.65
CA VAL A 61 5.50 -21.18 12.59
C VAL A 61 5.48 -19.67 12.82
N LYS A 62 4.33 -19.09 13.20
CA LYS A 62 4.22 -17.64 13.46
C LYS A 62 5.03 -17.18 14.69
N ASN A 63 5.28 -18.04 15.69
CA ASN A 63 5.84 -17.62 17.00
C ASN A 63 7.20 -18.22 17.38
N CYS A 64 7.65 -19.34 16.80
CA CYS A 64 8.86 -20.05 17.28
C CYS A 64 10.15 -19.77 16.48
N GLY A 65 10.06 -19.03 15.36
CA GLY A 65 11.22 -18.60 14.57
C GLY A 65 11.93 -19.71 13.78
N GLN A 66 13.18 -19.42 13.39
CA GLN A 66 14.00 -20.19 12.44
C GLN A 66 14.05 -21.70 12.71
N THR A 67 14.01 -22.13 13.98
CA THR A 67 14.10 -23.56 14.37
C THR A 67 12.90 -24.39 13.95
N VAL A 68 11.70 -23.79 13.94
CA VAL A 68 10.47 -24.41 13.39
C VAL A 68 10.38 -24.16 11.90
N HIS A 69 10.80 -22.99 11.42
CA HIS A 69 10.82 -22.66 10.00
C HIS A 69 11.67 -23.66 9.20
N ASP A 70 12.84 -24.06 9.71
CA ASP A 70 13.74 -25.04 9.06
C ASP A 70 13.12 -26.43 8.85
N GLU A 71 12.26 -26.90 9.76
CA GLU A 71 11.58 -28.21 9.65
C GLU A 71 10.35 -28.11 8.72
N VAL A 72 9.60 -27.00 8.78
CA VAL A 72 8.39 -26.77 7.98
C VAL A 72 8.72 -26.41 6.53
N ALA A 73 9.75 -25.59 6.28
CA ALA A 73 10.16 -25.15 4.95
C ALA A 73 11.04 -26.16 4.19
N SER A 74 10.77 -27.44 4.37
CA SER A 74 11.47 -28.54 3.71
C SER A 74 10.63 -29.13 2.56
N LYS A 75 11.30 -29.65 1.52
CA LYS A 75 10.62 -30.30 0.38
C LYS A 75 9.69 -31.43 0.84
N GLN A 76 10.10 -32.20 1.85
CA GLN A 76 9.28 -33.26 2.42
C GLN A 76 7.94 -32.71 2.96
N THR A 77 7.97 -31.65 3.79
CA THR A 77 6.74 -31.04 4.32
C THR A 77 5.84 -30.48 3.20
N MET A 78 6.42 -29.92 2.13
CA MET A 78 5.64 -29.41 1.00
C MET A 78 4.96 -30.53 0.18
N GLU A 79 5.63 -31.66 -0.04
CA GLU A 79 4.99 -32.83 -0.66
C GLU A 79 3.91 -33.45 0.25
N GLU A 80 4.18 -33.56 1.56
CA GLU A 80 3.20 -34.02 2.55
C GLU A 80 1.94 -33.15 2.58
N LEU A 81 2.07 -31.83 2.49
CA LEU A 81 0.92 -30.91 2.45
C LEU A 81 0.14 -30.98 1.12
N LYS A 82 0.81 -31.12 -0.03
CA LYS A 82 0.13 -31.37 -1.31
C LYS A 82 -0.64 -32.68 -1.30
N GLU A 83 -0.04 -33.75 -0.76
CA GLU A 83 -0.68 -35.05 -0.65
C GLU A 83 -1.85 -35.04 0.35
N LEU A 84 -1.73 -34.29 1.45
CA LEU A 84 -2.83 -34.05 2.39
C LEU A 84 -3.99 -33.30 1.72
N PHE A 85 -3.71 -32.22 0.99
CA PHE A 85 -4.70 -31.43 0.26
C PHE A 85 -5.49 -32.26 -0.76
N LYS A 86 -4.82 -33.19 -1.47
CA LYS A 86 -5.49 -34.15 -2.39
C LYS A 86 -6.39 -35.14 -1.64
N LYS A 87 -5.92 -35.69 -0.51
CA LYS A 87 -6.58 -36.79 0.22
C LYS A 87 -7.73 -36.35 1.11
N GLN A 88 -7.70 -35.13 1.63
CA GLN A 88 -8.76 -34.60 2.49
C GLN A 88 -10.07 -34.41 1.69
N PRO A 89 -11.23 -34.82 2.21
CA PRO A 89 -12.53 -34.48 1.60
C PRO A 89 -13.01 -33.08 2.05
N GLU A 90 -12.63 -32.66 3.26
CA GLU A 90 -13.20 -31.50 3.94
C GLU A 90 -12.69 -30.16 3.36
N PRO A 91 -13.56 -29.27 2.85
CA PRO A 91 -13.14 -27.99 2.25
C PRO A 91 -12.45 -27.06 3.26
N ASN A 92 -12.86 -27.07 4.54
CA ASN A 92 -12.23 -26.23 5.56
C ASN A 92 -10.74 -26.58 5.76
N VAL A 93 -10.39 -27.87 5.75
CA VAL A 93 -9.01 -28.34 5.85
C VAL A 93 -8.21 -27.95 4.59
N LYS A 94 -8.80 -28.07 3.39
CA LYS A 94 -8.15 -27.64 2.14
C LYS A 94 -7.87 -26.14 2.11
N ASN A 95 -8.86 -25.32 2.47
CA ASN A 95 -8.73 -23.87 2.52
C ASN A 95 -7.65 -23.44 3.52
N LYS A 96 -7.55 -24.11 4.68
CA LYS A 96 -6.48 -23.88 5.65
C LYS A 96 -5.09 -24.24 5.10
N ILE A 97 -4.94 -25.35 4.37
CA ILE A 97 -3.66 -25.70 3.71
C ILE A 97 -3.26 -24.64 2.67
N LEU A 98 -4.18 -24.21 1.81
CA LEU A 98 -3.92 -23.16 0.81
C LEU A 98 -3.55 -21.82 1.47
N TYR A 99 -4.27 -21.42 2.53
CA TYR A 99 -3.94 -20.24 3.34
C TYR A 99 -2.51 -20.30 3.87
N LEU A 100 -2.09 -21.42 4.48
CA LEU A 100 -0.75 -21.56 5.05
C LEU A 100 0.34 -21.54 3.98
N ILE A 101 0.18 -22.25 2.87
CA ILE A 101 1.16 -22.26 1.77
C ILE A 101 1.31 -20.84 1.17
N GLN A 102 0.22 -20.07 1.05
CA GLN A 102 0.28 -18.67 0.61
C GLN A 102 0.96 -17.77 1.64
N ALA A 103 0.51 -17.79 2.91
CA ALA A 103 1.07 -16.96 3.98
C ALA A 103 2.59 -17.19 4.14
N TRP A 104 3.03 -18.45 4.14
CA TRP A 104 4.44 -18.80 4.24
C TRP A 104 5.23 -18.43 2.97
N SER A 105 4.66 -18.60 1.76
CA SER A 105 5.28 -18.15 0.51
C SER A 105 5.59 -16.64 0.54
N HIS A 106 4.63 -15.83 1.00
CA HIS A 106 4.80 -14.39 1.14
C HIS A 106 5.73 -13.99 2.29
N ALA A 107 5.73 -14.70 3.42
CA ALA A 107 6.60 -14.40 4.55
C ALA A 107 8.07 -14.76 4.28
N PHE A 108 8.32 -15.94 3.72
CA PHE A 108 9.67 -16.42 3.37
C PHE A 108 10.20 -15.89 2.03
N ARG A 109 9.56 -14.87 1.44
CA ARG A 109 9.88 -14.31 0.09
C ARG A 109 11.31 -13.78 -0.09
N ASN A 110 12.05 -13.56 1.01
CA ASN A 110 13.42 -13.08 1.02
C ASN A 110 14.44 -14.13 1.51
N GLU A 111 14.01 -15.34 1.87
CA GLU A 111 14.89 -16.40 2.37
C GLU A 111 15.09 -17.50 1.32
N PRO A 112 16.21 -17.51 0.56
CA PRO A 112 16.40 -18.43 -0.56
C PRO A 112 16.47 -19.90 -0.13
N LYS A 113 16.83 -20.18 1.14
CA LYS A 113 16.77 -21.51 1.76
C LYS A 113 15.36 -22.12 1.70
N TYR A 114 14.33 -21.28 1.71
CA TYR A 114 12.92 -21.65 1.83
C TYR A 114 12.13 -21.52 0.52
N LYS A 115 12.84 -21.29 -0.61
CA LYS A 115 12.23 -21.11 -1.94
C LYS A 115 11.25 -22.23 -2.31
N VAL A 116 11.45 -23.46 -1.81
CA VAL A 116 10.55 -24.61 -2.03
C VAL A 116 9.08 -24.33 -1.65
N ILE A 117 8.80 -23.43 -0.71
CA ILE A 117 7.43 -23.00 -0.37
C ILE A 117 6.85 -22.13 -1.50
N GLN A 118 7.64 -21.19 -2.02
CA GLN A 118 7.25 -20.30 -3.13
C GLN A 118 7.02 -21.12 -4.42
N ASP A 119 7.92 -22.06 -4.71
CA ASP A 119 7.79 -22.98 -5.84
C ASP A 119 6.51 -23.85 -5.69
N THR A 120 6.22 -24.33 -4.47
CA THR A 120 4.99 -25.11 -4.18
C THR A 120 3.71 -24.28 -4.33
N TYR A 121 3.70 -23.04 -3.82
CA TYR A 121 2.60 -22.09 -4.03
C TYR A 121 2.33 -21.86 -5.52
N GLN A 122 3.38 -21.60 -6.30
CA GLN A 122 3.26 -21.33 -7.72
C GLN A 122 2.82 -22.57 -8.52
N ILE A 123 3.31 -23.77 -8.18
CA ILE A 123 2.82 -25.03 -8.76
C ILE A 123 1.33 -25.20 -8.49
N MET A 124 0.88 -25.07 -7.24
CA MET A 124 -0.54 -25.22 -6.90
C MET A 124 -1.43 -24.16 -7.57
N LYS A 125 -0.90 -22.96 -7.82
CA LYS A 125 -1.58 -21.89 -8.56
C LYS A 125 -1.70 -22.19 -10.05
N VAL A 126 -0.71 -22.87 -10.64
CA VAL A 126 -0.72 -23.35 -12.04
C VAL A 126 -1.58 -24.60 -12.21
N GLU A 127 -1.69 -25.45 -11.19
CA GLU A 127 -2.68 -26.56 -11.12
C GLU A 127 -4.14 -26.06 -11.04
N GLY A 128 -4.37 -24.74 -10.86
CA GLY A 128 -5.70 -24.12 -10.85
C GLY A 128 -6.37 -24.03 -9.48
N HIS A 129 -5.66 -24.31 -8.38
CA HIS A 129 -6.24 -24.21 -7.04
C HIS A 129 -6.47 -22.74 -6.66
N VAL A 130 -7.72 -22.41 -6.30
CA VAL A 130 -8.11 -21.05 -5.91
C VAL A 130 -7.68 -20.77 -4.48
N PHE A 131 -6.68 -19.91 -4.32
CA PHE A 131 -6.22 -19.44 -3.01
C PHE A 131 -7.17 -18.39 -2.40
N PRO A 132 -7.25 -18.31 -1.07
CA PRO A 132 -8.01 -17.25 -0.39
C PRO A 132 -7.37 -15.87 -0.62
N GLU A 133 -8.13 -14.81 -0.34
CA GLU A 133 -7.64 -13.43 -0.33
C GLU A 133 -6.41 -13.29 0.58
N PHE A 134 -5.33 -12.68 0.06
CA PHE A 134 -4.10 -12.47 0.81
C PHE A 134 -4.14 -11.14 1.57
N LYS A 135 -3.88 -11.18 2.88
CA LYS A 135 -3.68 -10.00 3.72
C LYS A 135 -2.23 -9.95 4.18
N GLU A 136 -1.60 -8.77 4.11
CA GLU A 136 -0.18 -8.65 4.46
C GLU A 136 0.13 -9.08 5.90
N SER A 137 -0.83 -8.88 6.81
CA SER A 137 -0.81 -9.34 8.19
C SER A 137 -0.64 -10.87 8.35
N ASP A 138 -1.11 -11.67 7.39
CA ASP A 138 -0.97 -13.13 7.46
C ASP A 138 0.47 -13.60 7.26
N ALA A 139 1.27 -12.80 6.54
CA ALA A 139 2.69 -13.01 6.31
C ALA A 139 3.60 -12.30 7.34
N MET A 140 3.02 -11.59 8.32
CA MET A 140 3.77 -11.04 9.45
C MET A 140 3.94 -12.11 10.53
N PHE A 141 5.10 -12.77 10.54
CA PHE A 141 5.52 -13.58 11.68
C PHE A 141 5.89 -12.69 12.87
N ALA A 142 5.80 -13.23 14.08
CA ALA A 142 6.40 -12.57 15.24
C ALA A 142 7.90 -12.43 14.98
N ALA A 143 8.40 -11.20 15.16
CA ALA A 143 9.82 -10.93 15.16
C ALA A 143 10.52 -11.88 16.15
N GLU A 144 11.56 -12.59 15.70
CA GLU A 144 12.34 -13.40 16.63
C GLU A 144 12.89 -12.47 17.72
N ARG A 145 12.84 -12.91 19.00
CA ARG A 145 13.42 -12.14 20.08
C ARG A 145 14.91 -11.91 19.78
N ALA A 146 15.31 -10.65 19.64
CA ALA A 146 16.70 -10.29 19.45
C ALA A 146 17.53 -10.86 20.62
N PRO A 147 18.70 -11.50 20.35
CA PRO A 147 19.48 -12.19 21.37
C PRO A 147 19.92 -11.22 22.45
N ASP A 148 19.77 -11.66 23.70
CA ASP A 148 20.10 -10.86 24.88
C ASP A 148 21.58 -10.44 24.89
N TRP A 149 21.86 -9.27 25.47
CA TRP A 149 23.17 -8.63 25.35
C TRP A 149 24.16 -9.22 26.35
N VAL A 150 25.22 -9.83 25.82
CA VAL A 150 26.33 -10.39 26.62
C VAL A 150 27.23 -9.24 27.08
N ASP A 151 27.62 -9.23 28.36
CA ASP A 151 28.69 -8.35 28.84
C ASP A 151 30.02 -9.12 29.03
N ALA A 152 31.14 -8.44 28.79
CA ALA A 152 32.50 -8.93 29.01
C ALA A 152 33.47 -7.75 29.09
N GLU A 153 34.65 -7.96 29.67
CA GLU A 153 35.69 -6.92 29.78
C GLU A 153 36.56 -6.75 28.53
N GLU A 154 36.33 -7.55 27.48
CA GLU A 154 37.04 -7.44 26.20
C GLU A 154 36.15 -7.57 24.96
N CYS A 155 36.59 -6.96 23.85
CA CYS A 155 35.93 -7.08 22.56
C CYS A 155 35.99 -8.52 22.03
N HIS A 156 34.83 -9.14 21.79
CA HIS A 156 34.68 -10.52 21.31
C HIS A 156 35.51 -10.84 20.03
N ARG A 157 35.78 -9.84 19.17
CA ARG A 157 36.55 -10.04 17.92
C ARG A 157 38.05 -9.72 18.03
N CYS A 158 38.43 -8.60 18.65
CA CYS A 158 39.84 -8.15 18.66
C CYS A 158 40.50 -8.17 20.05
N ARG A 159 39.81 -8.65 21.09
CA ARG A 159 40.33 -8.88 22.44
C ARG A 159 40.94 -7.65 23.13
N VAL A 160 40.68 -6.46 22.59
CA VAL A 160 40.99 -5.19 23.28
C VAL A 160 40.12 -5.09 24.53
N GLN A 161 40.76 -4.85 25.67
CA GLN A 161 40.09 -4.61 26.95
C GLN A 161 39.27 -3.31 26.88
N PHE A 162 38.11 -3.31 27.52
CA PHE A 162 37.29 -2.11 27.67
C PHE A 162 37.79 -1.20 28.80
N GLY A 163 37.36 0.05 28.81
CA GLY A 163 37.74 1.03 29.83
C GLY A 163 37.31 2.44 29.45
N VAL A 164 37.80 3.45 30.17
CA VAL A 164 37.37 4.86 30.03
C VAL A 164 37.44 5.37 28.59
N MET A 165 38.52 5.03 27.86
CA MET A 165 38.71 5.38 26.44
C MET A 165 38.09 4.39 25.45
N THR A 166 37.94 3.11 25.83
CA THR A 166 37.48 2.04 24.94
C THR A 166 36.11 1.55 25.41
N ARG A 167 35.05 2.15 24.89
CA ARG A 167 33.67 1.88 25.33
C ARG A 167 33.10 0.58 24.76
N LYS A 168 32.23 -0.04 25.56
CA LYS A 168 31.44 -1.25 25.26
C LYS A 168 30.34 -0.96 24.22
N HIS A 169 30.18 -1.82 23.21
CA HIS A 169 29.10 -1.71 22.20
C HIS A 169 28.56 -3.09 21.77
N HIS A 170 27.23 -3.26 21.79
CA HIS A 170 26.58 -4.53 21.40
C HIS A 170 26.14 -4.59 19.94
N CYS A 171 26.32 -5.76 19.32
CA CYS A 171 25.76 -6.06 18.00
C CYS A 171 24.30 -6.51 18.12
N ARG A 172 23.37 -5.78 17.48
CA ARG A 172 21.92 -6.09 17.55
C ARG A 172 21.55 -7.41 16.85
N ALA A 173 22.43 -7.98 16.04
CA ALA A 173 22.19 -9.24 15.31
C ALA A 173 22.60 -10.51 16.08
N CYS A 174 23.49 -10.40 17.07
CA CYS A 174 24.04 -11.58 17.77
C CYS A 174 24.27 -11.40 19.29
N GLY A 175 23.91 -10.25 19.88
CA GLY A 175 24.01 -10.00 21.34
C GLY A 175 25.44 -9.78 21.87
N GLN A 176 26.47 -10.19 21.10
CA GLN A 176 27.87 -10.11 21.49
C GLN A 176 28.40 -8.66 21.57
N ILE A 177 29.46 -8.50 22.36
CA ILE A 177 30.06 -7.21 22.73
C ILE A 177 31.36 -6.90 21.98
N PHE A 178 31.51 -5.66 21.54
CA PHE A 178 32.59 -5.21 20.65
C PHE A 178 33.06 -3.80 20.99
N CYS A 179 34.28 -3.46 20.58
CA CYS A 179 34.72 -2.07 20.51
C CYS A 179 34.11 -1.35 19.30
N GLY A 180 34.20 -0.01 19.26
CA GLY A 180 33.60 0.80 18.20
C GLY A 180 34.13 0.49 16.80
N LYS A 181 35.38 0.02 16.68
CA LYS A 181 35.99 -0.38 15.39
C LYS A 181 35.32 -1.64 14.82
N CYS A 182 35.27 -2.74 15.60
CA CYS A 182 34.72 -4.03 15.17
C CYS A 182 33.18 -4.07 15.08
N SER A 183 32.50 -3.00 15.49
CA SER A 183 31.06 -2.80 15.39
C SER A 183 30.70 -1.48 14.71
N SER A 184 31.54 -1.05 13.75
CA SER A 184 31.40 0.21 13.01
C SER A 184 30.27 0.20 11.96
N LYS A 185 29.70 -0.98 11.67
CA LYS A 185 28.70 -1.20 10.62
C LYS A 185 27.27 -1.07 11.16
N TYR A 186 26.36 -0.72 10.26
CA TYR A 186 24.92 -0.58 10.52
C TYR A 186 24.14 -1.37 9.46
N SER A 187 23.02 -1.97 9.85
CA SER A 187 22.15 -2.77 8.97
C SER A 187 20.74 -2.82 9.54
N THR A 188 19.72 -2.93 8.70
CA THR A 188 18.40 -3.40 9.15
C THR A 188 18.49 -4.86 9.60
N ILE A 189 17.57 -5.31 10.46
CA ILE A 189 17.45 -6.70 10.89
C ILE A 189 15.96 -7.11 10.85
N PRO A 190 15.39 -7.37 9.65
CA PRO A 190 13.96 -7.62 9.50
C PRO A 190 13.44 -8.79 10.32
N LYS A 191 14.24 -9.85 10.50
CA LYS A 191 13.89 -11.02 11.32
C LYS A 191 13.64 -10.70 12.80
N PHE A 192 14.17 -9.58 13.31
CA PHE A 192 13.95 -9.07 14.67
C PHE A 192 12.96 -7.89 14.70
N GLY A 193 12.24 -7.64 13.61
CA GLY A 193 11.34 -6.48 13.47
C GLY A 193 12.07 -5.13 13.40
N ILE A 194 13.40 -5.13 13.21
CA ILE A 194 14.21 -3.92 13.24
C ILE A 194 14.38 -3.39 11.82
N GLU A 195 13.39 -2.64 11.34
CA GLU A 195 13.38 -2.01 10.02
C GLU A 195 14.34 -0.81 9.90
N LYS A 196 14.77 -0.24 11.03
CA LYS A 196 15.75 0.85 11.09
C LYS A 196 17.17 0.28 11.11
N GLU A 197 18.13 1.00 10.52
CA GLU A 197 19.53 0.58 10.56
C GLU A 197 20.09 0.63 11.99
N VAL A 198 20.60 -0.51 12.47
CA VAL A 198 21.16 -0.66 13.81
C VAL A 198 22.56 -1.24 13.78
N ARG A 199 23.33 -0.95 14.83
CA ARG A 199 24.74 -1.34 14.96
C ARG A 199 24.93 -2.86 14.90
N VAL A 200 25.78 -3.31 14.01
CA VAL A 200 26.18 -4.70 13.82
C VAL A 200 27.71 -4.85 13.76
N CYS A 201 28.21 -6.02 14.15
CA CYS A 201 29.61 -6.37 13.88
C CYS A 201 29.77 -6.76 12.40
N GLU A 202 30.99 -6.62 11.87
CA GLU A 202 31.28 -6.90 10.45
C GLU A 202 30.80 -8.30 9.96
N PRO A 203 30.98 -9.41 10.70
CA PRO A 203 30.44 -10.71 10.28
C PRO A 203 28.91 -10.72 10.13
N CYS A 204 28.18 -10.06 11.03
CA CYS A 204 26.72 -9.96 10.91
C CYS A 204 26.29 -9.01 9.78
N PHE A 205 27.03 -7.92 9.55
CA PHE A 205 26.79 -7.02 8.41
C PHE A 205 26.91 -7.78 7.07
N GLU A 206 27.95 -8.60 6.91
CA GLU A 206 28.09 -9.44 5.70
C GLU A 206 26.94 -10.45 5.56
N ILE A 207 26.55 -11.15 6.63
CA ILE A 207 25.47 -12.15 6.59
C ILE A 207 24.11 -11.51 6.25
N LEU A 208 23.86 -10.29 6.72
CA LEU A 208 22.62 -9.56 6.45
C LEU A 208 22.61 -8.98 5.02
N ASN A 209 23.71 -8.37 4.56
CA ASN A 209 23.74 -7.68 3.27
C ASN A 209 24.06 -8.58 2.06
N LYS A 210 24.77 -9.70 2.23
CA LYS A 210 24.90 -10.72 1.16
C LYS A 210 23.56 -11.35 0.77
N LYS A 211 22.54 -11.28 1.64
CA LYS A 211 21.15 -11.62 1.29
C LYS A 211 20.42 -10.52 0.48
N ALA A 212 20.89 -9.28 0.52
CA ALA A 212 20.32 -8.14 -0.22
C ALA A 212 20.98 -7.95 -1.59
N GLU A 213 22.30 -8.16 -1.71
CA GLU A 213 23.06 -7.97 -2.95
C GLU A 213 22.59 -8.87 -4.11
N GLY A 214 21.97 -10.02 -3.80
CA GLY A 214 21.32 -10.91 -4.78
C GLY A 214 20.04 -10.36 -5.44
N LYS A 215 19.72 -9.07 -5.28
CA LYS A 215 18.49 -8.43 -5.80
C LYS A 215 18.71 -7.15 -6.62
N ALA A 216 19.94 -6.89 -7.10
CA ALA A 216 20.28 -5.69 -7.88
C ALA A 216 20.79 -5.96 -9.31
N ALA A 217 20.70 -7.20 -9.85
CA ALA A 217 21.23 -7.51 -11.18
C ALA A 217 20.55 -8.70 -11.91
N SER A 218 19.31 -8.54 -12.40
CA SER A 218 18.84 -9.24 -13.62
C SER A 218 17.44 -8.82 -14.11
N THR A 219 17.36 -7.80 -14.98
CA THR A 219 16.39 -7.79 -16.11
C THR A 219 17.08 -7.14 -17.32
N GLY A 220 17.82 -7.96 -18.07
CA GLY A 220 18.28 -7.77 -19.45
C GLY A 220 18.81 -6.41 -19.92
N GLN A 221 20.09 -6.37 -20.29
CA GLN A 221 20.46 -6.07 -21.69
C GLN A 221 21.83 -6.68 -22.06
N SER A 222 22.10 -6.71 -23.37
CA SER A 222 23.11 -7.51 -24.07
C SER A 222 24.55 -6.99 -23.99
N GLU A 223 25.51 -7.86 -24.31
CA GLU A 223 26.94 -7.56 -24.49
C GLU A 223 27.19 -6.50 -25.58
N LEU A 224 28.13 -5.58 -25.33
CA LEU A 224 28.96 -4.92 -26.36
C LEU A 224 30.35 -4.55 -25.78
N PRO A 225 31.41 -4.36 -26.61
CA PRO A 225 32.81 -4.42 -26.16
C PRO A 225 33.41 -3.11 -25.56
N PRO A 226 34.61 -3.16 -24.94
CA PRO A 226 35.09 -2.13 -24.01
C PRO A 226 35.73 -0.87 -24.64
N GLU A 227 35.82 -0.73 -25.96
CA GLU A 227 36.51 0.41 -26.60
C GLU A 227 35.87 1.78 -26.32
N TYR A 228 34.58 1.81 -25.96
CA TYR A 228 33.85 3.07 -25.73
C TYR A 228 34.20 3.77 -24.39
N LEU A 229 34.95 3.13 -23.50
CA LEU A 229 35.29 3.67 -22.17
C LEU A 229 36.43 4.69 -22.16
N THR A 230 37.12 4.91 -23.28
CA THR A 230 38.30 5.80 -23.39
C THR A 230 38.07 7.10 -24.18
N SER A 231 36.82 7.46 -24.48
CA SER A 231 36.50 8.76 -25.10
C SER A 231 36.66 9.93 -24.10
N PRO A 232 37.32 11.05 -24.47
CA PRO A 232 37.69 12.12 -23.52
C PRO A 232 36.53 13.01 -23.03
N LEU A 233 35.28 12.67 -23.35
CA LEU A 233 34.09 13.45 -22.97
C LEU A 233 33.63 13.19 -21.52
N SER A 234 34.29 12.29 -20.80
CA SER A 234 33.93 11.89 -19.42
C SER A 234 34.35 12.89 -18.33
N GLN A 235 35.12 13.93 -18.65
CA GLN A 235 35.58 14.96 -17.70
C GLN A 235 34.84 16.30 -17.84
N GLN A 236 33.50 16.27 -17.78
CA GLN A 236 32.72 17.51 -17.60
C GLN A 236 31.64 17.34 -16.53
N SER A 237 31.79 18.10 -15.43
CA SER A 237 30.86 18.08 -14.30
C SER A 237 29.51 18.68 -14.69
N GLN A 238 28.43 17.92 -14.52
CA GLN A 238 27.07 18.39 -14.75
C GLN A 238 26.30 18.56 -13.43
N MET A 239 26.15 19.81 -13.01
CA MET A 239 24.84 20.25 -12.53
C MET A 239 23.95 20.54 -13.75
N PRO A 240 22.63 20.30 -13.70
CA PRO A 240 21.77 20.54 -14.85
C PRO A 240 21.70 22.05 -15.17
N PRO A 241 21.88 22.47 -16.43
CA PRO A 241 21.51 23.82 -16.84
C PRO A 241 19.99 23.99 -16.74
N LYS A 242 19.52 25.24 -16.59
CA LYS A 242 18.10 25.53 -16.81
C LYS A 242 17.77 25.27 -18.29
N ARG A 243 16.56 24.78 -18.57
CA ARG A 243 15.96 24.92 -19.91
C ARG A 243 15.71 26.42 -20.14
N ASP A 244 16.26 26.96 -21.23
CA ASP A 244 16.06 28.36 -21.59
C ASP A 244 14.64 28.59 -22.12
N GLU A 245 14.10 29.78 -21.84
CA GLU A 245 12.69 30.15 -22.11
C GLU A 245 12.33 30.07 -23.60
N ALA A 246 13.31 30.35 -24.47
CA ALA A 246 13.17 30.23 -25.92
C ALA A 246 12.82 28.80 -26.38
N ALA A 247 13.31 27.76 -25.68
CA ALA A 247 13.00 26.37 -26.02
C ALA A 247 11.57 25.98 -25.61
N LEU A 248 10.99 26.65 -24.63
CA LEU A 248 9.56 26.49 -24.27
C LEU A 248 8.67 27.24 -25.25
N GLN A 249 9.08 28.42 -25.72
CA GLN A 249 8.38 29.14 -26.79
C GLN A 249 8.40 28.37 -28.11
N GLU A 250 9.53 27.76 -28.49
CA GLU A 250 9.62 26.90 -29.69
C GLU A 250 8.73 25.64 -29.55
N GLU A 251 8.63 25.05 -28.35
CA GLU A 251 7.73 23.91 -28.10
C GLU A 251 6.24 24.30 -28.12
N GLU A 252 5.87 25.50 -27.65
CA GLU A 252 4.49 26.03 -27.74
C GLU A 252 4.11 26.47 -29.16
N GLU A 253 5.01 27.13 -29.90
CA GLU A 253 4.79 27.50 -31.31
C GLU A 253 4.67 26.25 -32.20
N LEU A 254 5.48 25.22 -31.95
CA LEU A 254 5.38 23.92 -32.63
C LEU A 254 4.05 23.23 -32.35
N GLN A 255 3.55 23.23 -31.09
CA GLN A 255 2.23 22.70 -30.76
C GLN A 255 1.10 23.48 -31.45
N LEU A 256 1.20 24.82 -31.50
CA LEU A 256 0.24 25.67 -32.22
C LEU A 256 0.24 25.39 -33.72
N ALA A 257 1.40 25.20 -34.34
CA ALA A 257 1.54 24.83 -35.75
C ALA A 257 0.93 23.45 -36.06
N ILE A 258 1.14 22.45 -35.19
CA ILE A 258 0.53 21.11 -35.33
C ILE A 258 -1.00 21.19 -35.23
N ALA A 259 -1.54 21.94 -34.26
CA ALA A 259 -2.98 22.12 -34.08
C ALA A 259 -3.63 22.86 -35.28
N LEU A 260 -2.96 23.88 -35.82
CA LEU A 260 -3.39 24.55 -37.05
C LEU A 260 -3.41 23.57 -38.24
N SER A 261 -2.34 22.80 -38.42
CA SER A 261 -2.22 21.82 -39.51
C SER A 261 -3.29 20.72 -39.45
N GLN A 262 -3.61 20.19 -38.25
CA GLN A 262 -4.74 19.28 -38.05
C GLN A 262 -6.08 19.93 -38.46
N SER A 263 -6.34 21.16 -38.01
CA SER A 263 -7.61 21.84 -38.33
C SER A 263 -7.79 22.12 -39.83
N GLU A 264 -6.70 22.38 -40.57
CA GLU A 264 -6.75 22.56 -42.02
C GLU A 264 -6.96 21.21 -42.75
N ALA A 265 -6.38 20.12 -42.24
CA ALA A 265 -6.58 18.77 -42.75
C ALA A 265 -8.03 18.28 -42.55
N GLU A 266 -8.60 18.50 -41.35
CA GLU A 266 -10.02 18.21 -41.06
C GLU A 266 -10.95 19.04 -41.95
N GLU A 267 -10.65 20.31 -42.22
CA GLU A 267 -11.47 21.10 -43.15
C GLU A 267 -11.36 20.61 -44.60
N LYS A 268 -10.18 20.15 -45.04
CA LYS A 268 -9.99 19.54 -46.38
C LYS A 268 -10.82 18.27 -46.53
N GLU A 269 -10.79 17.34 -45.58
CA GLU A 269 -11.64 16.15 -45.61
C GLU A 269 -13.15 16.49 -45.49
N ARG A 270 -13.52 17.47 -44.66
CA ARG A 270 -14.92 17.92 -44.54
C ARG A 270 -15.45 18.58 -45.82
N LYS A 271 -14.59 19.27 -46.59
CA LYS A 271 -14.91 19.78 -47.95
C LYS A 271 -15.07 18.64 -48.95
N LYS A 272 -14.20 17.63 -48.90
CA LYS A 272 -14.23 16.40 -49.72
C LYS A 272 -15.54 15.63 -49.52
N GLN A 273 -15.94 15.40 -48.26
CA GLN A 273 -17.21 14.74 -47.88
C GLN A 273 -18.45 15.56 -48.28
N LYS A 274 -18.38 16.90 -48.25
CA LYS A 274 -19.47 17.75 -48.75
C LYS A 274 -19.68 17.62 -50.26
N ASN A 275 -18.63 17.34 -51.02
CA ASN A 275 -18.69 17.23 -52.48
C ASN A 275 -19.31 15.91 -52.97
N THR A 276 -19.46 14.91 -52.09
CA THR A 276 -20.01 13.59 -52.41
C THR A 276 -21.51 13.42 -52.16
N TYR A 277 -22.21 14.43 -51.62
CA TYR A 277 -23.63 14.32 -51.22
C TYR A 277 -24.59 15.17 -52.09
N SER A 278 -24.33 15.24 -53.41
CA SER A 278 -25.19 15.99 -54.36
C SER A 278 -25.50 15.17 -55.62
N ALA A 279 -26.12 14.00 -55.42
CA ALA A 279 -26.61 13.16 -56.52
C ALA A 279 -27.91 12.41 -56.14
N TYR A 280 -28.94 12.60 -56.97
CA TYR A 280 -30.25 11.93 -57.01
C TYR A 280 -31.31 12.23 -55.91
N PRO A 281 -32.63 12.12 -56.23
CA PRO A 281 -33.72 12.68 -55.42
C PRO A 281 -34.69 11.63 -54.80
N LYS A 282 -35.67 12.15 -54.06
CA LYS A 282 -36.69 11.46 -53.24
C LYS A 282 -37.58 10.42 -53.97
N VAL A 283 -37.99 9.40 -53.22
CA VAL A 283 -39.35 8.80 -53.24
C VAL A 283 -39.76 8.48 -51.79
N ASP A 284 -41.05 8.59 -51.47
CA ASP A 284 -41.69 8.52 -50.13
C ASP A 284 -43.18 8.13 -50.31
N PRO A 285 -43.98 7.71 -49.29
CA PRO A 285 -43.63 7.09 -47.99
C PRO A 285 -44.64 5.96 -47.56
N THR A 286 -44.67 5.62 -46.25
CA THR A 286 -45.75 4.96 -45.45
C THR A 286 -45.77 3.41 -45.31
N PRO A 287 -46.40 2.84 -44.25
CA PRO A 287 -46.11 3.14 -42.84
C PRO A 287 -46.14 1.91 -41.88
N VAL A 288 -45.42 1.98 -40.75
CA VAL A 288 -45.83 1.40 -39.44
C VAL A 288 -45.15 2.18 -38.29
N THR A 289 -45.73 2.12 -37.09
CA THR A 289 -45.44 3.04 -35.97
C THR A 289 -44.63 2.41 -34.82
N SER A 290 -43.63 3.16 -34.35
CA SER A 290 -43.18 3.44 -32.97
C SER A 290 -43.64 2.53 -31.80
N SER A 291 -42.83 2.30 -30.75
CA SER A 291 -42.04 3.34 -30.06
C SER A 291 -40.80 2.89 -29.26
N ALA A 292 -39.68 3.57 -29.52
CA ALA A 292 -38.78 4.27 -28.57
C ALA A 292 -37.96 3.54 -27.45
N PRO A 293 -36.80 4.12 -27.02
CA PRO A 293 -35.68 3.41 -26.37
C PRO A 293 -35.30 4.12 -25.02
N PRO A 294 -34.04 4.31 -24.49
CA PRO A 294 -32.64 4.04 -24.91
C PRO A 294 -31.93 2.99 -23.98
N ALA A 295 -30.60 2.81 -23.82
CA ALA A 295 -29.38 3.52 -24.24
C ALA A 295 -28.15 2.58 -24.37
N SER A 296 -27.00 3.09 -24.85
CA SER A 296 -25.69 2.41 -25.02
C SER A 296 -24.61 3.47 -25.36
N THR A 297 -23.27 3.31 -25.21
CA THR A 297 -22.39 2.22 -24.72
C THR A 297 -20.97 2.79 -24.39
N LEU A 298 -20.16 2.06 -23.61
CA LEU A 298 -18.67 2.06 -23.57
C LEU A 298 -17.89 3.37 -23.29
N TYR A 299 -16.86 3.29 -22.42
CA TYR A 299 -15.63 4.09 -22.55
C TYR A 299 -14.44 3.41 -21.85
N SER A 300 -13.19 3.72 -22.24
CA SER A 300 -11.98 3.15 -21.64
C SER A 300 -10.73 4.02 -21.87
N SER A 301 -9.92 4.27 -20.82
CA SER A 301 -8.50 4.70 -20.85
C SER A 301 -7.95 4.83 -19.42
N HIS A 302 -6.62 4.79 -19.25
CA HIS A 302 -5.90 4.84 -17.97
C HIS A 302 -4.78 5.90 -17.98
N MET A 303 -4.50 6.50 -16.80
CA MET A 303 -3.20 6.93 -16.19
C MET A 303 -2.11 7.61 -17.09
N ASN A 304 -1.24 8.51 -16.61
CA ASN A 304 -0.79 8.83 -15.25
C ASN A 304 -0.32 10.31 -15.12
N SER A 305 0.05 10.75 -13.92
CA SER A 305 0.44 12.13 -13.57
C SER A 305 1.86 12.58 -14.00
N SER A 306 2.01 13.87 -14.33
CA SER A 306 3.05 14.79 -13.77
C SER A 306 2.77 16.26 -14.16
N ALA A 307 3.31 17.21 -13.38
CA ALA A 307 2.85 18.61 -13.35
C ALA A 307 3.41 19.52 -14.47
N PRO A 308 2.63 20.54 -14.92
CA PRO A 308 3.16 21.73 -15.61
C PRO A 308 3.67 22.79 -14.61
N SER A 309 4.54 23.67 -15.09
CA SER A 309 5.15 24.76 -14.32
C SER A 309 4.23 26.00 -14.15
N ALA A 310 4.63 26.92 -13.27
CA ALA A 310 3.84 28.08 -12.89
C ALA A 310 3.98 29.24 -13.88
N GLU A 311 2.85 29.82 -14.30
CA GLU A 311 2.73 31.28 -14.57
C GLU A 311 1.26 31.74 -14.56
N ASP A 312 0.75 31.98 -13.34
CA ASP A 312 -0.42 32.82 -12.99
C ASP A 312 -0.46 32.85 -11.44
N VAL A 313 0.54 33.49 -10.81
CA VAL A 313 0.79 33.36 -9.36
C VAL A 313 -0.05 34.36 -8.55
N ASP A 314 -0.93 33.82 -7.70
CA ASP A 314 -1.71 34.56 -6.72
C ASP A 314 -0.82 35.44 -5.81
N PRO A 315 -1.07 36.76 -5.70
CA PRO A 315 -0.29 37.67 -4.85
C PRO A 315 -0.36 37.37 -3.34
N GLU A 316 -1.25 36.50 -2.85
CA GLU A 316 -1.20 35.97 -1.49
C GLU A 316 -0.20 34.80 -1.35
N LEU A 317 -0.20 33.86 -2.31
CA LEU A 317 0.76 32.75 -2.32
C LEU A 317 2.22 33.24 -2.48
N ALA A 318 2.42 34.30 -3.27
CA ALA A 318 3.72 34.98 -3.41
C ALA A 318 4.29 35.53 -2.09
N ARG A 319 3.44 35.88 -1.10
CA ARG A 319 3.88 36.29 0.24
C ARG A 319 4.35 35.11 1.08
N TYR A 320 3.68 33.96 0.97
CA TYR A 320 4.01 32.78 1.77
C TYR A 320 5.31 32.08 1.32
N LEU A 321 5.57 32.11 0.01
CA LEU A 321 6.80 31.57 -0.62
C LEU A 321 8.02 32.51 -0.49
N ASN A 322 7.86 33.72 0.05
CA ASN A 322 8.93 34.71 0.10
C ASN A 322 10.01 34.33 1.12
N ARG A 323 11.19 33.93 0.62
CA ARG A 323 12.37 33.55 1.42
C ARG A 323 12.74 34.60 2.47
N THR A 324 12.81 35.87 2.07
CA THR A 324 13.17 37.00 2.94
C THR A 324 12.13 37.32 4.02
N TYR A 325 10.85 36.97 3.84
CA TYR A 325 9.82 37.11 4.88
C TYR A 325 10.10 36.14 6.04
N TRP A 326 10.39 34.88 5.75
CA TRP A 326 10.72 33.90 6.79
C TRP A 326 12.08 34.15 7.44
N GLU A 327 13.09 34.61 6.69
CA GLU A 327 14.38 34.99 7.26
C GLU A 327 14.27 36.23 8.15
N LYS A 328 13.50 37.26 7.74
CA LYS A 328 13.23 38.44 8.58
C LYS A 328 12.42 38.08 9.84
N LYS A 329 11.46 37.16 9.73
CA LYS A 329 10.68 36.65 10.87
C LYS A 329 11.53 35.82 11.85
N GLN A 330 12.54 35.10 11.35
CA GLN A 330 13.55 34.45 12.21
C GLN A 330 14.55 35.44 12.80
N GLU A 331 14.88 36.53 12.11
CA GLU A 331 15.66 37.63 12.69
C GLU A 331 14.90 38.35 13.82
N GLU A 332 13.60 38.63 13.68
CA GLU A 332 12.80 39.25 14.74
C GLU A 332 12.72 38.34 15.98
N VAL A 333 12.56 37.03 15.80
CA VAL A 333 12.63 36.02 16.88
C VAL A 333 14.05 35.88 17.47
N ARG A 334 15.10 36.32 16.78
CA ARG A 334 16.49 36.39 17.29
C ARG A 334 16.90 37.75 17.84
N LYS A 335 16.08 38.80 17.65
CA LYS A 335 16.34 40.19 18.09
C LYS A 335 15.46 40.63 19.27
N SER A 336 14.50 39.83 19.70
CA SER A 336 13.76 40.07 20.94
C SER A 336 14.66 39.78 22.17
N PRO A 337 14.85 40.75 23.08
CA PRO A 337 15.76 40.58 24.21
C PRO A 337 15.17 39.66 25.28
N THR A 338 15.95 38.67 25.72
CA THR A 338 15.56 37.74 26.80
C THR A 338 15.61 38.44 28.17
N PRO A 339 14.50 38.56 28.92
CA PRO A 339 14.53 39.02 30.29
C PRO A 339 14.98 37.86 31.18
N SER A 340 16.14 37.99 31.83
CA SER A 340 16.57 37.06 32.88
C SER A 340 15.69 37.24 34.13
N ALA A 341 15.33 36.14 34.79
CA ALA A 341 14.55 36.20 36.03
C ALA A 341 15.38 36.80 37.19
N PRO A 342 14.89 37.84 37.89
CA PRO A 342 15.50 38.31 39.14
C PRO A 342 15.13 37.42 40.33
N ALA A 343 15.94 37.47 41.39
CA ALA A 343 15.63 36.87 42.69
C ALA A 343 14.54 37.67 43.45
N PRO A 344 13.79 37.05 44.39
CA PRO A 344 12.62 37.67 45.01
C PRO A 344 12.95 38.61 46.18
N ALA A 345 12.14 39.66 46.37
CA ALA A 345 12.20 40.54 47.55
C ALA A 345 10.82 41.07 47.99
N SER A 346 10.37 40.58 49.15
CA SER A 346 9.58 41.27 50.21
C SER A 346 8.35 42.17 49.90
N ALA A 347 7.25 41.86 50.63
CA ALA A 347 6.19 42.78 51.14
C ALA A 347 5.20 43.39 50.11
N SER A 348 3.92 43.68 50.45
CA SER A 348 3.11 43.37 51.64
C SER A 348 1.60 43.47 51.35
N ALA A 349 0.78 42.75 52.14
CA ALA A 349 -0.70 42.78 52.16
C ALA A 349 -1.24 44.03 52.93
N PRO A 350 -2.57 44.24 53.13
CA PRO A 350 -3.78 43.50 52.69
C PRO A 350 -4.66 44.36 51.73
N ALA A 351 -5.93 44.09 51.40
CA ALA A 351 -6.98 43.15 51.84
C ALA A 351 -7.88 42.77 50.62
N SER A 352 -8.97 41.98 50.65
CA SER A 352 -9.87 41.47 51.71
C SER A 352 -10.39 40.05 51.37
N ALA A 353 -11.44 39.57 52.06
CA ALA A 353 -12.13 38.28 51.90
C ALA A 353 -13.67 38.49 52.02
N PRO A 354 -14.58 37.47 51.87
CA PRO A 354 -14.31 36.02 51.78
C PRO A 354 -15.18 35.15 50.83
N ALA A 355 -14.67 33.92 50.52
CA ALA A 355 -15.40 32.63 50.40
C ALA A 355 -16.47 32.46 49.29
N PRO A 356 -16.77 31.23 48.77
CA PRO A 356 -16.68 29.91 49.41
C PRO A 356 -15.54 28.99 48.94
N VAL A 357 -15.52 27.77 49.51
CA VAL A 357 -14.37 26.86 49.61
C VAL A 357 -14.49 25.68 48.64
N SER A 358 -13.36 25.26 48.06
CA SER A 358 -12.99 23.85 47.97
C SER A 358 -11.47 23.72 47.97
N LEU A 359 -10.93 22.86 48.84
CA LEU A 359 -9.49 22.77 49.11
C LEU A 359 -8.90 21.50 48.55
N ALA A 360 -7.84 21.65 47.77
CA ALA A 360 -6.73 20.70 47.73
C ALA A 360 -5.50 21.44 48.26
N GLU A 361 -4.71 20.80 49.13
CA GLU A 361 -3.25 20.98 49.18
C GLU A 361 -2.57 19.79 49.91
N PRO A 362 -1.25 19.56 49.70
CA PRO A 362 -0.56 18.33 50.11
C PRO A 362 0.37 18.51 51.33
N VAL A 363 0.84 17.38 51.89
CA VAL A 363 1.99 17.30 52.82
C VAL A 363 2.79 15.99 52.53
N PRO A 364 4.00 15.74 53.10
CA PRO A 364 5.21 15.76 52.29
C PRO A 364 5.93 14.40 52.13
N ILE A 365 6.94 14.38 51.27
CA ILE A 365 7.79 13.21 50.98
C ILE A 365 8.84 13.01 52.08
N SER A 366 8.97 11.79 52.62
CA SER A 366 10.18 11.31 53.30
C SER A 366 10.26 9.78 53.39
N GLN A 367 11.19 9.20 52.63
CA GLN A 367 11.70 7.81 52.72
C GLN A 367 10.72 6.65 52.41
N PRO A 368 11.22 5.45 52.07
CA PRO A 368 12.41 5.13 51.27
C PRO A 368 12.03 4.48 49.91
N VAL A 369 12.99 4.36 48.98
CA VAL A 369 12.78 3.60 47.73
C VAL A 369 13.09 2.14 47.99
N GLU A 370 12.05 1.34 48.26
CA GLU A 370 12.17 -0.11 48.37
C GLU A 370 11.97 -0.78 47.00
N SER A 371 12.79 -1.78 46.69
CA SER A 371 12.93 -2.31 45.33
C SER A 371 11.80 -3.28 44.98
N LEU A 372 10.95 -2.88 44.01
CA LEU A 372 9.97 -3.75 43.36
C LEU A 372 10.67 -4.88 42.57
N ALA A 373 10.97 -5.98 43.26
CA ALA A 373 11.18 -7.28 42.63
C ALA A 373 9.88 -7.73 41.93
N PRO A 374 9.96 -8.49 40.81
CA PRO A 374 8.77 -9.00 40.15
C PRO A 374 8.07 -10.03 41.05
N GLN A 375 6.90 -9.67 41.61
CA GLN A 375 6.04 -10.65 42.25
C GLN A 375 5.63 -11.71 41.22
N GLN A 376 5.95 -12.97 41.50
CA GLN A 376 5.40 -14.09 40.75
C GLN A 376 3.88 -14.12 40.95
N TYR A 377 3.13 -14.43 39.88
CA TYR A 377 1.66 -14.52 39.92
C TYR A 377 1.21 -15.77 40.70
N GLN A 378 1.26 -15.69 42.02
CA GLN A 378 1.01 -16.82 42.94
C GLN A 378 -0.49 -17.02 43.26
N ASN A 379 -1.38 -16.64 42.35
CA ASN A 379 -2.84 -16.68 42.57
C ASN A 379 -3.36 -18.10 42.88
N GLY A 380 -2.90 -19.10 42.12
CA GLY A 380 -3.43 -20.48 42.21
C GLY A 380 -3.23 -21.13 43.58
N GLU A 381 -2.04 -20.98 44.17
CA GLU A 381 -1.72 -21.59 45.46
C GLU A 381 -2.58 -21.01 46.60
N SER A 382 -2.97 -19.73 46.53
CA SER A 382 -3.88 -19.13 47.52
C SER A 382 -5.30 -19.69 47.41
N GLU A 383 -5.80 -19.88 46.19
CA GLU A 383 -7.20 -20.24 45.94
C GLU A 383 -7.46 -21.74 46.18
N GLU A 384 -6.49 -22.62 45.86
CA GLU A 384 -6.59 -24.04 46.21
C GLU A 384 -6.61 -24.25 47.74
N ASN A 385 -5.77 -23.52 48.50
CA ASN A 385 -5.78 -23.55 49.96
C ASN A 385 -7.11 -23.04 50.54
N HIS A 386 -7.70 -22.00 49.95
CA HIS A 386 -9.02 -21.50 50.35
C HIS A 386 -10.14 -22.53 50.06
N GLU A 387 -10.12 -23.21 48.90
CA GLU A 387 -11.09 -24.27 48.60
C GLU A 387 -10.97 -25.46 49.57
N GLN A 388 -9.74 -25.90 49.88
CA GLN A 388 -9.49 -26.96 50.85
C GLN A 388 -10.01 -26.60 52.25
N PHE A 389 -9.80 -25.35 52.70
CA PHE A 389 -10.35 -24.84 53.96
C PHE A 389 -11.88 -24.82 53.96
N LEU A 390 -12.52 -24.25 52.93
CA LEU A 390 -13.97 -24.17 52.82
C LEU A 390 -14.63 -25.57 52.82
N LYS A 391 -13.99 -26.54 52.15
CA LYS A 391 -14.40 -27.94 52.11
C LYS A 391 -14.24 -28.63 53.48
N ALA A 392 -13.18 -28.34 54.23
CA ALA A 392 -13.02 -28.83 55.60
C ALA A 392 -14.09 -28.27 56.53
N LEU A 393 -14.36 -26.95 56.46
CA LEU A 393 -15.41 -26.28 57.23
C LEU A 393 -16.81 -26.81 56.90
N GLN A 394 -17.12 -26.98 55.61
CA GLN A 394 -18.39 -27.57 55.16
C GLN A 394 -18.58 -28.98 55.76
N ASN A 395 -17.56 -29.85 55.66
CA ASN A 395 -17.60 -31.20 56.23
C ASN A 395 -17.78 -31.19 57.75
N ALA A 396 -17.12 -30.27 58.47
CA ALA A 396 -17.28 -30.12 59.92
C ALA A 396 -18.71 -29.70 60.30
N VAL A 397 -19.27 -28.69 59.61
CA VAL A 397 -20.64 -28.20 59.84
C VAL A 397 -21.68 -29.28 59.51
N THR A 398 -21.54 -29.98 58.38
CA THR A 398 -22.43 -31.10 58.02
C THR A 398 -22.37 -32.23 59.04
N THR A 399 -21.16 -32.58 59.53
CA THR A 399 -20.99 -33.62 60.56
C THR A 399 -21.61 -33.20 61.89
N PHE A 400 -21.41 -31.95 62.30
CA PHE A 400 -22.00 -31.35 63.51
C PHE A 400 -23.53 -31.40 63.49
N LEU A 401 -24.15 -30.91 62.40
CA LEU A 401 -25.60 -30.95 62.19
C LEU A 401 -26.15 -32.37 62.20
N ASN A 402 -25.45 -33.33 61.59
CA ASN A 402 -25.89 -34.73 61.55
C ASN A 402 -25.79 -35.41 62.92
N ARG A 403 -24.76 -35.12 63.73
CA ARG A 403 -24.68 -35.61 65.12
C ARG A 403 -25.74 -34.99 66.02
N MET A 404 -26.00 -33.67 65.91
CA MET A 404 -27.08 -33.02 66.64
C MET A 404 -28.45 -33.64 66.33
N LYS A 405 -28.78 -33.83 65.04
CA LYS A 405 -30.01 -34.51 64.60
C LYS A 405 -30.09 -35.94 65.14
N SER A 406 -29.00 -36.71 65.08
CA SER A 406 -28.98 -38.10 65.59
C SER A 406 -29.20 -38.17 67.11
N ASN A 407 -28.58 -37.28 67.89
CA ASN A 407 -28.78 -37.25 69.35
C ASN A 407 -30.22 -36.82 69.71
N HIS A 408 -30.76 -35.81 69.03
CA HIS A 408 -32.16 -35.38 69.19
C HIS A 408 -33.16 -36.51 68.88
N MET A 409 -33.03 -37.16 67.71
CA MET A 409 -33.88 -38.31 67.32
C MET A 409 -33.79 -39.51 68.28
N ARG A 410 -32.71 -39.61 69.07
CA ARG A 410 -32.47 -40.70 70.03
C ARG A 410 -32.75 -40.30 71.49
N GLY A 411 -33.32 -39.11 71.72
CA GLY A 411 -33.62 -38.59 73.06
C GLY A 411 -32.39 -38.37 73.96
N ARG A 412 -31.20 -38.17 73.36
CA ARG A 412 -29.93 -38.01 74.10
C ARG A 412 -29.59 -36.54 74.27
N SER A 413 -29.17 -36.15 75.48
CA SER A 413 -28.71 -34.77 75.70
C SER A 413 -27.47 -34.47 74.87
N ILE A 414 -27.55 -33.39 74.08
CA ILE A 414 -26.48 -32.94 73.19
C ILE A 414 -25.24 -32.50 73.99
N THR A 415 -25.45 -32.02 75.23
CA THR A 415 -24.37 -31.64 76.18
C THR A 415 -23.40 -32.78 76.51
N ASN A 416 -23.81 -34.03 76.30
CA ASN A 416 -23.05 -35.21 76.72
C ASN A 416 -22.33 -35.91 75.55
N ASP A 417 -22.47 -35.44 74.31
CA ASP A 417 -21.68 -35.92 73.17
C ASP A 417 -20.42 -35.06 73.02
N SER A 418 -19.29 -35.56 73.51
CA SER A 418 -17.99 -34.89 73.46
C SER A 418 -17.55 -34.56 72.03
N ALA A 419 -17.99 -35.32 71.02
CA ALA A 419 -17.70 -35.00 69.62
C ALA A 419 -18.53 -33.84 69.08
N VAL A 420 -19.74 -33.58 69.61
CA VAL A 420 -20.51 -32.37 69.27
C VAL A 420 -19.84 -31.14 69.88
N LEU A 421 -19.37 -31.24 71.13
CA LEU A 421 -18.60 -30.15 71.78
C LEU A 421 -17.28 -29.86 71.05
N SER A 422 -16.53 -30.89 70.67
CA SER A 422 -15.29 -30.75 69.91
C SER A 422 -15.51 -30.17 68.50
N LEU A 423 -16.55 -30.60 67.79
CA LEU A 423 -16.93 -30.01 66.49
C LEU A 423 -17.37 -28.55 66.64
N PHE A 424 -18.11 -28.20 67.69
CA PHE A 424 -18.47 -26.81 67.98
C PHE A 424 -17.23 -25.93 68.18
N GLN A 425 -16.27 -26.36 69.00
CA GLN A 425 -15.00 -25.63 69.20
C GLN A 425 -14.22 -25.48 67.89
N SER A 426 -14.13 -26.54 67.09
CA SER A 426 -13.47 -26.51 65.77
C SER A 426 -14.11 -25.50 64.81
N ILE A 427 -15.45 -25.50 64.72
CA ILE A 427 -16.19 -24.56 63.86
C ILE A 427 -16.03 -23.10 64.33
N ASN A 428 -16.04 -22.83 65.64
CA ASN A 428 -15.78 -21.48 66.16
C ASN A 428 -14.35 -21.01 65.87
N ASN A 429 -13.35 -21.90 65.95
CA ASN A 429 -11.96 -21.56 65.63
C ASN A 429 -11.74 -21.28 64.14
N MET A 430 -12.50 -21.93 63.25
CA MET A 430 -12.48 -21.66 61.80
C MET A 430 -13.27 -20.39 61.41
N HIS A 431 -14.23 -19.94 62.23
CA HIS A 431 -15.07 -18.78 61.90
C HIS A 431 -14.30 -17.47 61.59
N PRO A 432 -13.30 -17.02 62.39
CA PRO A 432 -12.54 -15.81 62.04
C PRO A 432 -11.72 -15.96 60.75
N GLN A 433 -11.23 -17.17 60.44
CA GLN A 433 -10.51 -17.45 59.18
C GLN A 433 -11.44 -17.35 57.96
N LEU A 434 -12.72 -17.75 58.09
CA LEU A 434 -13.72 -17.54 57.06
C LEU A 434 -14.00 -16.06 56.79
N LEU A 435 -14.07 -15.23 57.85
CA LEU A 435 -14.31 -13.79 57.72
C LEU A 435 -13.13 -13.08 57.03
N GLU A 436 -11.90 -13.48 57.36
CA GLU A 436 -10.68 -12.98 56.71
C GLU A 436 -10.65 -13.32 55.21
N ILE A 437 -10.93 -14.59 54.85
CA ILE A 437 -11.02 -15.03 53.45
C ILE A 437 -12.12 -14.27 52.69
N LEU A 438 -13.26 -14.01 53.33
CA LEU A 438 -14.36 -13.25 52.73
C LEU A 438 -13.93 -11.80 52.44
N ASN A 439 -13.30 -11.11 53.39
CA ASN A 439 -12.80 -9.75 53.20
C ASN A 439 -11.75 -9.70 52.06
N GLN A 440 -10.80 -10.64 52.03
CA GLN A 440 -9.80 -10.72 50.95
C GLN A 440 -10.41 -10.98 49.56
N LEU A 441 -11.52 -11.73 49.49
CA LEU A 441 -12.25 -11.96 48.23
C LEU A 441 -13.03 -10.72 47.78
N ASP A 442 -13.65 -9.97 48.69
CA ASP A 442 -14.30 -8.70 48.38
C ASP A 442 -13.28 -7.62 47.98
N GLU A 443 -12.11 -7.54 48.63
CA GLU A 443 -11.00 -6.66 48.22
C GLU A 443 -10.46 -7.01 46.84
N LYS A 444 -10.19 -8.31 46.57
CA LYS A 444 -9.81 -8.80 45.22
C LYS A 444 -10.88 -8.43 44.20
N ARG A 445 -12.17 -8.58 44.52
CA ARG A 445 -13.29 -8.25 43.63
C ARG A 445 -13.31 -6.76 43.30
N LEU A 446 -13.26 -5.88 44.31
CA LEU A 446 -13.23 -4.42 44.10
C LEU A 446 -12.01 -3.98 43.29
N TYR A 447 -10.85 -4.62 43.49
CA TYR A 447 -9.66 -4.39 42.66
C TYR A 447 -9.89 -4.76 41.19
N TYR A 448 -10.49 -5.92 40.91
CA TYR A 448 -10.77 -6.34 39.53
C TYR A 448 -11.89 -5.53 38.87
N GLU A 449 -12.94 -5.15 39.59
CA GLU A 449 -13.98 -4.22 39.11
C GLU A 449 -13.34 -2.85 38.75
N GLY A 450 -12.52 -2.28 39.65
CA GLY A 450 -11.77 -1.04 39.39
C GLY A 450 -10.67 -1.15 38.33
N LEU A 451 -10.26 -2.36 37.92
CA LEU A 451 -9.40 -2.59 36.76
C LEU A 451 -10.21 -2.70 35.47
N GLN A 452 -11.38 -3.34 35.52
CA GLN A 452 -12.33 -3.42 34.41
C GLN A 452 -12.82 -2.02 33.99
N ASP A 453 -13.12 -1.13 34.94
CA ASP A 453 -13.49 0.27 34.66
C ASP A 453 -12.38 1.03 33.94
N LYS A 454 -11.11 0.83 34.34
CA LYS A 454 -9.95 1.44 33.66
C LYS A 454 -9.80 0.90 32.24
N LEU A 455 -10.05 -0.39 32.02
CA LEU A 455 -10.06 -0.99 30.69
C LEU A 455 -11.21 -0.46 29.81
N ALA A 456 -12.38 -0.17 30.39
CA ALA A 456 -13.48 0.50 29.70
C ALA A 456 -13.10 1.93 29.30
N GLN A 457 -12.61 2.75 30.24
CA GLN A 457 -12.14 4.12 29.97
C GLN A 457 -11.07 4.18 28.86
N VAL A 458 -10.13 3.22 28.83
CA VAL A 458 -9.14 3.11 27.74
C VAL A 458 -9.79 2.77 26.40
N ARG A 459 -10.77 1.85 26.36
CA ARG A 459 -11.51 1.51 25.12
C ARG A 459 -12.28 2.72 24.59
N ASP A 460 -12.96 3.46 25.46
CA ASP A 460 -13.75 4.63 25.09
C ASP A 460 -12.86 5.78 24.59
N ALA A 461 -11.71 6.01 25.23
CA ALA A 461 -10.71 6.97 24.77
C ALA A 461 -10.14 6.60 23.39
N TRP A 462 -9.91 5.31 23.12
CA TRP A 462 -9.51 4.83 21.79
C TRP A 462 -10.62 4.99 20.74
N ALA A 463 -11.88 4.74 21.10
CA ALA A 463 -13.03 4.95 20.23
C ALA A 463 -13.19 6.43 19.84
N ALA A 464 -13.13 7.33 20.83
CA ALA A 464 -13.19 8.78 20.62
C ALA A 464 -12.03 9.29 19.73
N LEU A 465 -10.80 8.83 19.99
CA LEU A 465 -9.63 9.19 19.17
C LEU A 465 -9.76 8.71 17.72
N ASN A 466 -10.35 7.53 17.50
CA ASN A 466 -10.58 7.01 16.16
C ASN A 466 -11.74 7.73 15.43
N ALA A 467 -12.79 8.15 16.15
CA ALA A 467 -13.85 8.98 15.59
C ALA A 467 -13.31 10.36 15.12
N LEU A 468 -12.51 11.05 15.95
CA LEU A 468 -11.86 12.32 15.59
C LEU A 468 -10.92 12.19 14.38
N ARG A 469 -10.22 11.06 14.25
CA ARG A 469 -9.40 10.75 13.07
C ARG A 469 -10.25 10.59 11.81
N GLU A 470 -11.42 9.96 11.90
CA GLU A 470 -12.32 9.81 10.75
C GLU A 470 -12.97 11.13 10.35
N GLU A 471 -13.46 11.92 11.31
CA GLU A 471 -13.99 13.26 11.05
C GLU A 471 -12.95 14.14 10.31
N HIS A 472 -11.68 14.07 10.73
CA HIS A 472 -10.59 14.77 10.05
C HIS A 472 -10.35 14.25 8.62
N ARG A 473 -10.44 12.92 8.38
CA ARG A 473 -10.35 12.34 7.02
C ARG A 473 -11.52 12.78 6.14
N GLU A 474 -12.73 12.78 6.67
CA GLU A 474 -13.92 13.19 5.91
C GLU A 474 -13.89 14.70 5.60
N LYS A 475 -13.48 15.53 6.57
CA LYS A 475 -13.30 16.98 6.37
C LYS A 475 -12.31 17.29 5.25
N LEU A 476 -11.16 16.60 5.24
CA LEU A 476 -10.17 16.72 4.15
C LEU A 476 -10.79 16.34 2.80
N ARG A 477 -11.54 15.23 2.73
CA ARG A 477 -12.25 14.81 1.51
C ARG A 477 -13.24 15.88 1.02
N ARG A 478 -14.13 16.37 1.89
CA ARG A 478 -15.12 17.40 1.53
C ARG A 478 -14.44 18.66 0.97
N THR A 479 -13.38 19.15 1.63
CA THR A 479 -12.62 20.32 1.13
C THR A 479 -11.90 20.05 -0.21
N ALA A 480 -11.44 18.83 -0.46
CA ALA A 480 -10.84 18.46 -1.74
C ALA A 480 -11.89 18.37 -2.87
N GLU A 481 -13.06 17.80 -2.58
CA GLU A 481 -14.20 17.69 -3.51
C GLU A 481 -14.79 19.08 -3.83
N GLU A 482 -14.82 20.02 -2.87
CA GLU A 482 -15.19 21.42 -3.08
C GLU A 482 -14.15 22.17 -3.93
N ALA A 483 -12.85 22.01 -3.65
CA ALA A 483 -11.78 22.61 -4.44
C ALA A 483 -11.75 22.06 -5.88
N GLU A 484 -12.08 20.78 -6.10
CA GLU A 484 -12.25 20.18 -7.43
C GLU A 484 -13.37 20.87 -8.21
N ARG A 485 -14.55 21.06 -7.59
CA ARG A 485 -15.69 21.78 -8.20
C ARG A 485 -15.31 23.21 -8.57
N GLN A 486 -14.58 23.92 -7.71
CA GLN A 486 -14.08 25.27 -8.00
C GLN A 486 -13.13 25.29 -9.19
N ARG A 487 -12.16 24.36 -9.26
CA ARG A 487 -11.25 24.21 -10.43
C ARG A 487 -12.03 23.95 -11.73
N GLN A 488 -13.03 23.07 -11.70
CA GLN A 488 -13.85 22.77 -12.87
C GLN A 488 -14.65 24.00 -13.35
N ILE A 489 -15.23 24.78 -12.43
CA ILE A 489 -15.95 26.02 -12.75
C ILE A 489 -15.01 27.06 -13.36
N GLN A 490 -13.82 27.28 -12.78
CA GLN A 490 -12.81 28.19 -13.31
C GLN A 490 -12.33 27.79 -14.71
N LEU A 491 -12.09 26.48 -14.93
CA LEU A 491 -11.69 25.97 -16.25
C LEU A 491 -12.82 26.15 -17.28
N ALA A 492 -14.07 25.86 -16.92
CA ALA A 492 -15.22 26.08 -17.78
C ALA A 492 -15.40 27.58 -18.14
N GLN A 493 -15.17 28.49 -17.19
CA GLN A 493 -15.19 29.93 -17.42
C GLN A 493 -14.05 30.39 -18.34
N LYS A 494 -12.79 29.94 -18.12
CA LYS A 494 -11.64 30.24 -18.98
C LYS A 494 -11.88 29.72 -20.41
N LEU A 495 -12.44 28.53 -20.57
CA LEU A 495 -12.85 27.96 -21.86
C LEU A 495 -13.99 28.74 -22.53
N GLY A 496 -14.96 29.26 -21.75
CA GLY A 496 -16.02 30.14 -22.26
C GLY A 496 -15.46 31.42 -22.86
N ILE A 497 -14.59 32.11 -22.11
CA ILE A 497 -13.91 33.35 -22.57
C ILE A 497 -13.05 33.07 -23.81
N MET A 498 -12.32 31.96 -23.85
CA MET A 498 -11.53 31.53 -25.02
C MET A 498 -12.41 31.30 -26.26
N ARG A 499 -13.59 30.69 -26.10
CA ARG A 499 -14.55 30.49 -27.20
C ARG A 499 -15.12 31.82 -27.71
N GLN A 500 -15.49 32.73 -26.81
CA GLN A 500 -16.00 34.05 -27.18
C GLN A 500 -14.94 34.85 -27.94
N LYS A 501 -13.71 34.97 -27.42
CA LYS A 501 -12.60 35.66 -28.11
C LYS A 501 -12.31 35.05 -29.49
N LYS A 502 -12.42 33.73 -29.65
CA LYS A 502 -12.27 33.05 -30.95
C LYS A 502 -13.41 33.40 -31.92
N GLN A 503 -14.64 33.57 -31.44
CA GLN A 503 -15.76 34.05 -32.27
C GLN A 503 -15.55 35.49 -32.71
N GLU A 504 -15.25 36.40 -31.76
CA GLU A 504 -14.97 37.83 -32.02
C GLU A 504 -13.83 38.02 -33.04
N TYR A 505 -12.72 37.26 -32.89
CA TYR A 505 -11.60 37.28 -33.84
C TYR A 505 -12.01 36.82 -35.25
N LEU A 506 -12.78 35.73 -35.36
CA LEU A 506 -13.27 35.22 -36.65
C LEU A 506 -14.27 36.18 -37.32
N GLU A 507 -15.06 36.93 -36.53
CA GLU A 507 -15.96 37.96 -37.05
C GLU A 507 -15.19 39.20 -37.54
N MET A 508 -14.20 39.68 -36.78
CA MET A 508 -13.28 40.73 -37.23
C MET A 508 -12.57 40.33 -38.53
N GLN A 509 -12.07 39.09 -38.62
CA GLN A 509 -11.41 38.57 -39.82
C GLN A 509 -12.37 38.54 -41.04
N ARG A 510 -13.64 38.20 -40.84
CA ARG A 510 -14.69 38.28 -41.89
C ARG A 510 -14.97 39.72 -42.32
N GLN A 511 -15.06 40.66 -41.38
CA GLN A 511 -15.27 42.09 -41.68
C GLN A 511 -14.13 42.64 -42.55
N ILE A 512 -12.87 42.36 -42.19
CA ILE A 512 -11.68 42.76 -42.96
C ILE A 512 -11.70 42.14 -44.37
N ALA A 513 -12.11 40.87 -44.50
CA ALA A 513 -12.23 40.23 -45.82
C ALA A 513 -13.32 40.87 -46.70
N ILE A 514 -14.48 41.22 -46.13
CA ILE A 514 -15.56 41.94 -46.82
C ILE A 514 -15.10 43.34 -47.23
N GLN A 515 -14.40 44.06 -46.35
CA GLN A 515 -13.88 45.40 -46.65
C GLN A 515 -12.90 45.38 -47.83
N ARG A 516 -11.96 44.42 -47.87
CA ARG A 516 -11.03 44.24 -48.99
C ARG A 516 -11.74 43.90 -50.30
N LEU A 517 -12.81 43.11 -50.28
CA LEU A 517 -13.62 42.83 -51.47
C LEU A 517 -14.35 44.08 -51.98
N GLN A 518 -14.92 44.89 -51.09
CA GLN A 518 -15.55 46.16 -51.45
C GLN A 518 -14.55 47.19 -51.99
N GLU A 519 -13.33 47.19 -51.47
CA GLU A 519 -12.24 48.04 -51.96
C GLU A 519 -11.78 47.63 -53.37
N GLN A 520 -11.56 46.34 -53.61
CA GLN A 520 -11.28 45.80 -54.95
C GLN A 520 -12.42 46.04 -55.94
N GLU A 521 -13.67 46.02 -55.49
CA GLU A 521 -14.83 46.37 -56.33
C GLU A 521 -14.86 47.86 -56.70
N LYS A 522 -14.62 48.75 -55.74
CA LYS A 522 -14.51 50.20 -55.98
C LYS A 522 -13.34 50.54 -56.90
N GLU A 523 -12.18 49.92 -56.71
CA GLU A 523 -11.02 50.15 -57.59
C GLU A 523 -11.29 49.66 -59.02
N ARG A 524 -11.88 48.46 -59.17
CA ARG A 524 -12.34 47.92 -60.45
C ARG A 524 -13.36 48.84 -61.13
N GLN A 525 -14.31 49.39 -60.38
CA GLN A 525 -15.30 50.33 -60.92
C GLN A 525 -14.66 51.66 -61.34
N MET A 526 -13.77 52.23 -60.52
CA MET A 526 -13.04 53.46 -60.85
C MET A 526 -12.15 53.29 -62.08
N ARG A 527 -11.46 52.14 -62.23
CA ARG A 527 -10.69 51.83 -63.46
C ARG A 527 -11.59 51.75 -64.70
N LEU A 528 -12.79 51.16 -64.58
CA LEU A 528 -13.77 51.10 -65.68
C LEU A 528 -14.31 52.49 -66.05
N GLU A 529 -14.54 53.37 -65.07
CA GLU A 529 -14.96 54.76 -65.31
C GLU A 529 -13.84 55.62 -65.92
N GLN A 530 -12.60 55.47 -65.43
CA GLN A 530 -11.42 56.10 -66.03
C GLN A 530 -11.17 55.60 -67.46
N GLN A 531 -11.39 54.32 -67.73
CA GLN A 531 -11.29 53.73 -69.07
C GLN A 531 -12.39 54.26 -70.01
N LYS A 532 -13.65 54.38 -69.54
CA LYS A 532 -14.74 55.07 -70.28
C LYS A 532 -14.36 56.51 -70.61
N HIS A 533 -13.88 57.28 -69.63
CA HIS A 533 -13.46 58.67 -69.83
C HIS A 533 -12.30 58.77 -70.83
N THR A 534 -11.34 57.85 -70.77
CA THR A 534 -10.22 57.77 -71.72
C THR A 534 -10.69 57.46 -73.15
N ILE A 535 -11.65 56.54 -73.31
CA ILE A 535 -12.27 56.23 -74.62
C ILE A 535 -13.04 57.45 -75.14
N GLN A 536 -13.79 58.14 -74.28
CA GLN A 536 -14.57 59.33 -74.63
C GLN A 536 -13.67 60.51 -75.05
N MET A 537 -12.55 60.73 -74.35
CA MET A 537 -11.51 61.69 -74.75
C MET A 537 -10.86 61.31 -76.08
N ARG A 538 -10.54 60.02 -76.29
CA ARG A 538 -9.96 59.51 -77.54
C ARG A 538 -10.91 59.69 -78.73
N ALA A 539 -12.23 59.63 -78.51
CA ALA A 539 -13.25 59.84 -79.53
C ALA A 539 -13.40 61.32 -79.97
N GLN A 540 -12.76 62.28 -79.29
CA GLN A 540 -12.79 63.70 -79.64
C GLN A 540 -11.51 64.18 -80.36
N MET A 541 -10.53 63.31 -80.57
CA MET A 541 -9.31 63.62 -81.33
C MET A 541 -9.51 63.32 -82.82
N PRO A 542 -9.16 64.25 -83.74
CA PRO A 542 -9.34 64.03 -85.18
C PRO A 542 -8.42 62.91 -85.70
N THR A 543 -8.98 62.03 -86.52
CA THR A 543 -8.29 60.86 -87.07
C THR A 543 -7.47 61.20 -88.31
N PHE A 544 -6.15 61.04 -88.23
CA PHE A 544 -5.26 61.07 -89.40
C PHE A 544 -5.08 59.64 -89.95
N SER A 545 -5.18 59.47 -91.27
CA SER A 545 -5.17 58.15 -91.92
C SER A 545 -3.92 57.93 -92.79
N LEU A 546 -3.19 56.84 -92.54
CA LEU A 546 -2.17 56.28 -93.43
C LEU A 546 -2.21 54.73 -93.41
N PRO A 547 -1.74 54.04 -94.47
CA PRO A 547 -2.20 52.68 -94.76
C PRO A 547 -1.28 51.53 -94.31
N TYR A 548 -1.93 50.46 -93.84
CA TYR A 548 -1.77 49.06 -94.26
C TYR A 548 -0.36 48.44 -94.44
N THR A 549 -0.06 47.42 -93.62
CA THR A 549 0.68 46.22 -94.07
C THR A 549 -0.03 44.95 -93.60
N GLN A 550 0.02 43.90 -94.43
CA GLN A 550 -0.65 42.61 -94.26
C GLN A 550 0.17 41.63 -93.41
N VAL A 551 -0.52 40.82 -92.59
CA VAL A 551 -0.09 39.44 -92.26
C VAL A 551 -1.32 38.53 -92.20
N CYS A 552 -1.16 37.24 -92.49
CA CYS A 552 -2.24 36.33 -92.90
C CYS A 552 -3.18 35.83 -91.79
N THR A 553 -4.36 35.36 -92.20
CA THR A 553 -5.41 34.75 -91.39
C THR A 553 -5.29 33.22 -91.28
N ALA A 554 -5.75 32.65 -90.16
CA ALA A 554 -6.04 31.21 -90.05
C ALA A 554 -7.23 30.93 -89.10
N SER A 555 -8.27 30.35 -89.69
CA SER A 555 -9.47 29.66 -89.16
C SER A 555 -9.22 28.68 -87.99
N TYR A 556 -10.17 28.28 -87.11
CA TYR A 556 -11.52 28.78 -86.72
C TYR A 556 -12.03 27.98 -85.49
N THR A 557 -13.01 28.50 -84.73
CA THR A 557 -13.94 27.79 -83.79
C THR A 557 -13.47 26.89 -82.62
N HIS A 558 -13.64 27.45 -81.39
CA HIS A 558 -14.62 27.04 -80.35
C HIS A 558 -14.52 25.77 -79.45
N LEU A 559 -15.05 25.97 -78.22
CA LEU A 559 -15.70 25.04 -77.25
C LEU A 559 -14.85 24.17 -76.29
N THR A 560 -14.82 24.61 -75.01
CA THR A 560 -15.09 23.86 -73.75
C THR A 560 -14.77 22.35 -73.67
N HIS A 561 -14.04 21.85 -72.66
CA HIS A 561 -14.51 21.77 -71.25
C HIS A 561 -13.38 21.38 -70.26
N SER A 562 -13.73 21.06 -69.00
CA SER A 562 -12.83 20.69 -67.88
C SER A 562 -11.85 19.52 -68.13
N SER A 563 -10.68 19.53 -67.48
CA SER A 563 -10.38 18.58 -66.37
C SER A 563 -9.01 18.79 -65.67
N LEU A 564 -8.92 18.20 -64.48
CA LEU A 564 -7.80 18.06 -63.55
C LEU A 564 -6.44 17.68 -64.20
N CYS A 565 -5.38 18.43 -63.89
CA CYS A 565 -4.01 18.00 -64.19
C CYS A 565 -3.49 17.06 -63.10
N SER A 566 -3.55 15.75 -63.35
CA SER A 566 -3.03 14.70 -62.45
C SER A 566 -1.77 14.06 -63.04
N LEU A 567 -0.60 14.66 -62.82
CA LEU A 567 0.67 14.13 -63.33
C LEU A 567 1.17 12.97 -62.46
N SER A 568 0.84 11.74 -62.90
CA SER A 568 1.39 10.51 -62.33
C SER A 568 2.83 10.30 -62.77
N PHE A 569 3.75 10.17 -61.80
CA PHE A 569 5.17 9.94 -62.08
C PHE A 569 5.43 8.45 -62.37
N ARG A 570 5.80 8.11 -63.60
CA ARG A 570 6.06 6.72 -64.02
C ARG A 570 7.55 6.39 -63.99
N SER A 571 7.93 5.36 -63.24
CA SER A 571 9.31 4.85 -63.16
C SER A 571 9.73 4.09 -64.42
N GLN A 572 11.01 4.19 -64.79
CA GLN A 572 11.73 3.26 -65.69
C GLN A 572 13.26 3.38 -65.51
N HIS A 573 14.01 2.37 -65.98
CA HIS A 573 15.45 2.09 -65.77
C HIS A 573 15.85 1.71 -64.32
N GLY A 574 16.37 0.51 -64.02
CA GLY A 574 16.22 -0.78 -64.70
C GLY A 574 17.47 -1.37 -65.40
N GLU A 575 18.13 -2.34 -64.74
CA GLU A 575 19.01 -3.41 -65.28
C GLU A 575 19.05 -4.57 -64.25
N ARG A 576 18.73 -5.85 -64.61
CA ARG A 576 19.61 -6.95 -65.10
C ARG A 576 20.55 -7.53 -64.02
N LEU A 577 20.63 -8.84 -63.68
CA LEU A 577 20.14 -10.17 -64.16
C LEU A 577 20.10 -11.15 -62.93
N HIS A 578 19.59 -12.41 -62.87
CA HIS A 578 18.96 -13.33 -63.84
C HIS A 578 17.99 -14.39 -63.20
N VAL A 579 17.71 -15.45 -63.98
CA VAL A 579 17.00 -16.76 -63.84
C VAL A 579 17.69 -17.70 -62.80
N SER A 580 17.05 -18.60 -62.03
CA SER A 580 16.23 -19.76 -62.49
C SER A 580 15.09 -20.31 -61.57
N ASP A 581 14.04 -20.78 -62.24
CA ASP A 581 13.13 -21.94 -62.00
C ASP A 581 12.27 -22.19 -60.72
N CYS A 582 10.96 -22.03 -60.93
CA CYS A 582 9.90 -23.07 -60.90
C CYS A 582 9.55 -23.92 -59.64
N ARG A 583 8.66 -23.35 -58.81
CA ARG A 583 7.24 -23.77 -58.57
C ARG A 583 6.80 -25.27 -58.46
N LEU A 584 5.91 -25.51 -57.49
CA LEU A 584 4.76 -26.49 -57.46
C LEU A 584 5.09 -28.00 -57.33
N GLN A 585 4.29 -28.91 -56.72
CA GLN A 585 3.20 -28.84 -55.71
C GLN A 585 2.87 -30.27 -55.13
N TRP A 586 2.00 -30.34 -54.10
CA TRP A 586 1.07 -31.46 -53.75
C TRP A 586 1.52 -32.73 -52.98
N ALA A 587 0.49 -33.35 -52.37
CA ALA A 587 0.28 -34.79 -52.05
C ALA A 587 0.65 -35.39 -50.66
N ALA A 588 -0.40 -35.48 -49.81
CA ALA A 588 -0.95 -36.70 -49.16
C ALA A 588 -0.14 -37.57 -48.15
N SER A 589 -0.82 -37.94 -47.05
CA SER A 589 -0.48 -39.04 -46.12
C SER A 589 -0.86 -40.43 -46.68
N PRO A 590 -0.38 -41.53 -46.05
CA PRO A 590 -1.37 -42.43 -45.42
C PRO A 590 -0.93 -43.03 -44.05
N HIS A 591 -1.85 -43.76 -43.41
CA HIS A 591 -1.67 -44.46 -42.13
C HIS A 591 -0.80 -45.72 -42.19
N THR A 592 -0.32 -46.20 -41.04
CA THR A 592 -0.37 -47.64 -40.70
C THR A 592 -0.46 -47.86 -39.16
N TYR A 593 -0.65 -49.11 -38.72
CA TYR A 593 -1.24 -49.48 -37.43
C TYR A 593 -0.42 -50.58 -36.73
N THR A 594 -0.28 -50.56 -35.39
CA THR A 594 0.11 -51.71 -34.51
C THR A 594 0.22 -51.27 -33.04
N ARG A 595 0.09 -52.10 -32.00
CA ARG A 595 -0.90 -53.18 -31.66
C ARG A 595 -0.69 -53.53 -30.16
N LEU A 596 -1.74 -53.64 -29.36
CA LEU A 596 -1.72 -54.28 -28.02
C LEU A 596 -1.99 -55.80 -28.18
N PRO A 597 -1.54 -56.73 -27.30
CA PRO A 597 -2.07 -56.87 -25.92
C PRO A 597 -1.07 -57.43 -24.85
N GLY A 598 -1.56 -57.61 -23.61
CA GLY A 598 -0.89 -58.39 -22.55
C GLY A 598 -1.58 -58.24 -21.18
N GLN A 599 -1.82 -59.35 -20.47
CA GLN A 599 -2.46 -59.42 -19.15
C GLN A 599 -1.83 -60.56 -18.34
N GLU A 600 -1.95 -60.51 -16.99
CA GLU A 600 -1.62 -61.57 -16.03
C GLU A 600 -0.14 -61.94 -15.84
N MET A 601 0.47 -61.42 -14.75
CA MET A 601 0.78 -62.25 -13.58
C MET A 601 0.84 -61.39 -12.31
#